data_AF-A0A9D0P262-F1
#
_entry.id   AF-A0A9D0P262-F1
#
_cell.length_a   1.000
_cell.length_b   1.000
_cell.length_c   1.000
_cell.angle_alpha   90.00
_cell.angle_beta   90.00
_cell.angle_gamma   90.00
#
_symmetry.space_group_name_H-M   'P 1'
#
loop_
_entity.id
_entity.type
_entity.pdbx_description
1 polymer ?
#
loop_
_entity_poly.entity_id
_entity_poly.type
_entity_poly.pdbx_seq_one_letter_code
_entity_poly.pdbx_strand_id
1 'polypeptide(L)'
;MEFWELFRPHIYQYVRDGKIWVDPETGRALGSCPWLKQLPDSGKYICDIYYDRPADCQYYPVSIDQMLKDDCEMLDSRDLNNPGKAQKLLDVLMSDSRPPLE
;
A
#
# COMPACT_ATOMS: atom_id res chain seq x y z
N MET A 1 -12.42 -6.78 -7.25
CA MET A 1 -12.73 -5.51 -7.94
C MET A 1 -14.23 -5.26 -8.05
N GLU A 2 -15.07 -6.29 -8.26
CA GLU A 2 -16.55 -6.16 -8.24
C GLU A 2 -17.11 -5.48 -6.97
N PHE A 3 -16.52 -5.75 -5.79
CA PHE A 3 -16.91 -5.06 -4.55
C PHE A 3 -16.68 -3.53 -4.62
N TRP A 4 -15.60 -3.08 -5.26
CA TRP A 4 -15.34 -1.65 -5.39
C TRP A 4 -16.24 -0.97 -6.40
N GLU A 5 -16.51 -1.62 -7.53
CA GLU A 5 -17.42 -1.10 -8.54
C GLU A 5 -18.80 -0.77 -7.95
N LEU A 6 -19.31 -1.65 -7.08
CA LEU A 6 -20.62 -1.48 -6.46
C LEU A 6 -20.62 -0.63 -5.18
N PHE A 7 -19.59 -0.76 -4.32
CA PHE A 7 -19.62 -0.19 -2.95
C PHE A 7 -18.56 0.87 -2.67
N ARG A 8 -17.59 1.06 -3.57
CA ARG A 8 -16.51 2.06 -3.45
C ARG A 8 -16.20 2.70 -4.82
N PRO A 9 -17.17 3.34 -5.49
CA PRO A 9 -16.97 3.89 -6.84
C PRO A 9 -15.85 4.94 -6.90
N HIS A 10 -15.62 5.67 -5.81
CA HIS A 10 -14.51 6.63 -5.69
C HIS A 10 -13.12 5.96 -5.69
N ILE A 11 -13.02 4.68 -5.32
CA ILE A 11 -11.80 3.87 -5.46
C ILE A 11 -11.76 3.24 -6.85
N TYR A 12 -12.89 2.68 -7.30
CA TYR A 12 -12.98 1.97 -8.57
C TYR A 12 -12.66 2.83 -9.79
N GLN A 13 -12.91 4.15 -9.74
CA GLN A 13 -12.54 5.06 -10.83
C GLN A 13 -11.04 5.02 -11.20
N TYR A 14 -10.17 4.57 -10.27
CA TYR A 14 -8.73 4.40 -10.51
C TYR A 14 -8.35 3.00 -11.05
N VAL A 15 -9.34 2.20 -11.43
CA VAL A 15 -9.18 0.86 -11.98
C VAL A 15 -9.60 0.86 -13.45
N ARG A 16 -8.77 0.31 -14.33
CA ARG A 16 -9.07 0.18 -15.75
C ARG A 16 -8.46 -1.09 -16.32
N ASP A 17 -9.25 -1.87 -17.07
CA ASP A 17 -8.82 -3.12 -17.70
C ASP A 17 -8.11 -4.10 -16.74
N GLY A 18 -8.62 -4.19 -15.51
CA GLY A 18 -8.05 -5.04 -14.45
C GLY A 18 -6.74 -4.53 -13.85
N LYS A 19 -6.29 -3.32 -14.21
CA LYS A 19 -5.10 -2.67 -13.66
C LYS A 19 -5.49 -1.61 -12.64
N ILE A 20 -4.70 -1.51 -11.58
CA ILE A 20 -4.84 -0.47 -10.57
C ILE A 20 -3.88 0.69 -10.79
N TRP A 21 -4.29 1.80 -10.20
CA TRP A 21 -3.71 3.14 -10.22
C TRP A 21 -3.61 3.70 -11.63
N VAL A 22 -4.75 3.73 -12.31
CA VAL A 22 -4.92 4.44 -13.58
C VAL A 22 -5.63 5.75 -13.31
N ASP A 23 -5.09 6.85 -13.81
CA ASP A 23 -5.70 8.17 -13.72
C ASP A 23 -7.08 8.16 -14.41
N PRO A 24 -8.18 8.52 -13.72
CA PRO A 24 -9.53 8.41 -14.26
C PRO A 24 -9.77 9.34 -15.45
N GLU A 25 -9.12 10.51 -15.48
CA GLU A 25 -9.33 11.55 -16.48
C GLU A 25 -8.53 11.29 -17.75
N THR A 26 -7.25 10.91 -17.59
CA THR A 26 -6.29 10.77 -18.69
C THR A 26 -6.11 9.32 -19.14
N GLY A 27 -6.48 8.35 -18.31
CA GLY A 27 -6.26 6.92 -18.56
C GLY A 27 -4.81 6.45 -18.46
N ARG A 28 -3.90 7.29 -17.96
CA ARG A 28 -2.49 6.95 -17.80
C ARG A 28 -2.25 6.20 -16.50
N ALA A 29 -1.31 5.27 -16.50
CA ALA A 29 -0.85 4.67 -15.26
C ALA A 29 -0.20 5.75 -14.38
N LEU A 30 -0.61 5.78 -13.12
CA LEU A 30 -0.01 6.61 -12.09
C LEU A 30 1.32 5.99 -11.66
N GLY A 31 2.30 6.85 -11.39
CA GLY A 31 3.60 6.41 -10.87
C GLY A 31 3.56 5.92 -9.42
N SER A 32 2.51 6.29 -8.67
CA SER A 32 2.33 5.92 -7.27
C SER A 32 0.85 5.70 -6.94
N CYS A 33 0.59 5.07 -5.80
CA CYS A 33 -0.77 4.85 -5.30
C CYS A 33 -1.44 6.19 -4.93
N PRO A 34 -2.62 6.52 -5.50
CA PRO A 34 -3.31 7.79 -5.21
C PRO A 34 -3.83 7.88 -3.77
N TRP A 35 -3.88 6.75 -3.07
CA TRP A 35 -4.34 6.65 -1.68
C TRP A 35 -3.20 6.68 -0.65
N LEU A 36 -1.95 6.74 -1.12
CA LEU A 36 -0.79 6.89 -0.26
C LEU A 36 -0.63 8.37 0.10
N LYS A 37 -1.01 8.74 1.33
CA LYS A 37 -0.92 10.11 1.82
C LYS A 37 0.25 10.29 2.77
N GLN A 38 1.04 11.33 2.52
CA GLN A 38 2.04 11.76 3.48
C GLN A 38 1.36 12.57 4.60
N LEU A 39 1.62 12.20 5.86
CA LEU A 39 1.20 12.97 7.01
C LEU A 39 2.06 14.23 7.13
N PRO A 40 1.44 15.40 7.35
CA PRO A 40 2.20 16.60 7.66
C PRO A 40 3.08 16.36 8.90
N ASP A 41 4.26 16.97 8.90
CA ASP A 41 5.18 17.07 10.05
C ASP A 41 5.94 15.81 10.50
N SER A 42 5.60 14.63 9.98
CA SER A 42 6.27 13.38 10.39
C SER A 42 7.03 12.67 9.27
N GLY A 43 6.83 13.08 8.01
CA GLY A 43 7.38 12.41 6.84
C GLY A 43 6.84 10.99 6.62
N LYS A 44 5.89 10.55 7.46
CA LYS A 44 5.27 9.22 7.39
C LYS A 44 4.18 9.19 6.34
N TYR A 45 3.93 8.01 5.78
CA TYR A 45 2.83 7.79 4.86
C TYR A 45 1.75 6.90 5.48
N ILE A 46 0.51 7.11 5.08
CA ILE A 46 -0.66 6.31 5.42
C ILE A 46 -1.41 5.89 4.16
N CYS A 47 -2.14 4.79 4.23
CA CYS A 47 -3.03 4.34 3.17
C CYS A 47 -4.48 4.71 3.54
N ASP A 48 -5.07 5.64 2.80
CA ASP A 48 -6.44 6.13 3.06
C ASP A 48 -7.52 5.05 2.88
N ILE A 49 -7.21 4.00 2.12
CA ILE A 49 -8.13 2.89 1.82
C ILE A 49 -7.69 1.60 2.50
N TYR A 50 -6.98 1.66 3.63
CA TYR A 50 -6.37 0.49 4.28
C TYR A 50 -7.31 -0.72 4.42
N TYR A 51 -8.55 -0.49 4.87
CA TYR A 51 -9.57 -1.52 5.05
C TYR A 51 -10.31 -1.92 3.76
N ASP A 52 -10.21 -1.09 2.74
CA ASP A 52 -10.82 -1.33 1.45
C ASP A 52 -9.78 -1.80 0.42
N ARG A 53 -8.54 -2.14 0.81
CA ARG A 53 -7.47 -2.52 -0.14
C ARG A 53 -7.91 -3.64 -1.09
N PRO A 54 -7.48 -3.60 -2.37
CA PRO A 54 -7.78 -4.67 -3.31
C PRO A 54 -7.02 -5.93 -2.90
N ALA A 55 -7.46 -7.10 -3.40
CA ALA A 55 -6.78 -8.36 -3.17
C ALA A 55 -5.28 -8.30 -3.46
N ASP A 56 -4.89 -7.60 -4.52
CA ASP A 56 -3.50 -7.42 -4.94
C ASP A 56 -2.65 -6.64 -3.93
N CYS A 57 -3.26 -5.76 -3.11
CA CYS A 57 -2.55 -4.98 -2.10
C CYS A 57 -2.89 -5.36 -0.65
N GLN A 58 -3.86 -6.24 -0.41
CA GLN A 58 -4.33 -6.54 0.96
C GLN A 58 -3.20 -7.12 1.83
N TYR A 59 -2.28 -7.85 1.21
CA TYR A 59 -1.12 -8.44 1.87
C TYR A 59 0.14 -7.55 1.80
N TYR A 60 0.10 -6.50 0.98
CA TYR A 60 1.22 -5.57 0.86
C TYR A 60 1.20 -4.53 1.99
N PRO A 61 2.34 -4.23 2.64
CA PRO A 61 3.65 -4.82 2.38
C PRO A 61 3.84 -6.20 3.04
N VAL A 62 4.47 -7.11 2.30
CA VAL A 62 4.74 -8.48 2.74
C VAL A 62 6.03 -8.53 3.56
N SER A 63 7.13 -7.95 3.04
CA SER A 63 8.41 -7.89 3.75
C SER A 63 9.08 -6.53 3.59
N ILE A 64 9.94 -6.19 4.54
CA ILE A 64 10.84 -5.03 4.44
C ILE A 64 11.73 -5.16 3.20
N ASP A 65 12.21 -6.35 2.88
CA ASP A 65 13.00 -6.61 1.67
C ASP A 65 12.22 -6.29 0.38
N GLN A 66 10.92 -6.61 0.34
CA GLN A 66 10.08 -6.28 -0.79
C GLN A 66 9.86 -4.76 -0.87
N MET A 67 9.58 -4.12 0.27
CA MET A 67 9.46 -2.67 0.35
C MET A 67 10.74 -1.95 -0.12
N LEU A 68 11.92 -2.49 0.19
CA LEU A 68 13.21 -1.96 -0.28
C LEU A 68 13.36 -2.09 -1.80
N LYS A 69 12.97 -3.23 -2.37
CA LYS A 69 13.00 -3.46 -3.83
C LYS A 69 12.02 -2.55 -4.58
N ASP A 70 10.90 -2.26 -3.95
CA ASP A 70 9.85 -1.40 -4.48
C ASP A 70 10.11 0.09 -4.22
N ASP A 71 11.25 0.44 -3.63
CA ASP A 71 11.63 1.80 -3.20
C ASP A 71 10.51 2.49 -2.40
N CYS A 72 9.91 1.72 -1.48
CA CYS A 72 8.68 2.11 -0.82
C CYS A 72 8.90 3.29 0.13
N GLU A 73 8.10 4.35 -0.08
CA GLU A 73 8.20 5.63 0.62
C GLU A 73 7.79 5.54 2.09
N MET A 74 7.17 4.43 2.51
CA MET A 74 6.82 4.16 3.91
C MET A 74 8.03 3.79 4.78
N LEU A 75 9.15 3.36 4.19
CA LEU A 75 10.36 3.00 4.94
C LEU A 75 11.04 4.26 5.49
N ASP A 76 11.37 4.25 6.78
CA ASP A 76 12.17 5.30 7.38
C ASP A 76 13.60 4.84 7.69
N SER A 77 14.48 5.80 8.00
CA SER A 77 15.89 5.52 8.29
C SER A 77 16.13 4.44 9.36
N ARG A 78 15.21 4.25 10.32
CA ARG A 78 15.31 3.23 11.37
C ARG A 78 15.02 1.84 10.80
N ASP A 79 14.11 1.76 9.84
CA ASP A 79 13.79 0.51 9.16
C ASP A 79 14.98 0.05 8.31
N LEU A 80 15.64 1.00 7.63
CA LEU A 80 16.85 0.74 6.85
C LEU A 80 18.03 0.30 7.74
N ASN A 81 18.17 0.92 8.91
CA ASN A 81 19.26 0.61 9.84
C ASN A 81 19.07 -0.72 10.58
N ASN A 82 17.83 -1.22 10.71
CA ASN A 82 17.55 -2.47 11.39
C ASN A 82 16.36 -3.21 10.76
N PRO A 83 16.53 -3.78 9.56
CA PRO A 83 15.45 -4.40 8.80
C PRO A 83 14.84 -5.60 9.52
N GLY A 84 15.62 -6.36 10.31
CA GLY A 84 15.08 -7.48 11.09
C GLY A 84 14.14 -7.04 12.22
N LYS A 85 14.41 -5.90 12.87
CA LYS A 85 13.47 -5.32 13.84
C LYS A 85 12.25 -4.72 13.14
N ALA A 86 12.47 -4.05 12.01
CA ALA A 86 11.40 -3.48 11.20
C ALA A 86 10.43 -4.54 10.69
N GLN A 87 10.92 -5.71 10.27
CA GLN A 87 10.08 -6.83 9.84
C GLN A 87 9.16 -7.32 10.96
N LYS A 88 9.69 -7.48 12.17
CA LYS A 88 8.88 -7.90 13.33
C LYS A 88 7.79 -6.89 13.66
N LEU A 89 8.08 -5.59 13.57
CA LEU A 89 7.09 -4.54 13.77
C LEU A 89 6.04 -4.55 12.66
N LEU A 90 6.48 -4.75 11.40
CA LEU A 90 5.61 -4.86 10.26
C LEU A 90 4.65 -6.06 10.39
N ASP A 91 5.14 -7.20 10.87
CA ASP A 91 4.31 -8.39 11.08
C ASP A 91 3.24 -8.18 12.16
N VAL A 92 3.55 -7.41 13.21
CA VAL A 92 2.56 -7.00 14.20
C VAL A 92 1.53 -6.04 13.59
N LEU A 93 1.97 -5.07 12.80
CA LEU A 93 1.07 -4.12 12.13
C LEU A 93 0.12 -4.81 11.14
N MET A 94 0.61 -5.84 10.46
CA MET A 94 -0.08 -6.56 9.39
C MET A 94 -0.81 -7.82 9.86
N SER A 95 -0.91 -8.05 11.17
CA SER A 95 -1.49 -9.28 11.75
C SER A 95 -2.93 -9.55 11.32
N ASP A 96 -3.70 -8.48 11.06
CA ASP A 96 -5.09 -8.58 10.61
C ASP A 96 -5.21 -8.90 9.12
N SER A 97 -4.10 -8.78 8.38
CA SER A 97 -4.06 -8.95 6.93
C SER A 97 -3.32 -10.23 6.50
N ARG A 98 -2.24 -10.62 7.19
CA ARG A 98 -1.42 -11.80 6.85
C ARG A 98 -0.72 -12.39 8.09
N PRO A 99 -0.31 -13.67 8.05
CA PRO A 99 0.58 -14.21 9.07
C PRO A 99 1.97 -13.51 9.03
N PRO A 100 2.72 -13.56 10.15
CA PRO A 100 4.13 -13.18 10.19
C PRO A 100 4.98 -13.98 9.21
N LEU A 101 6.10 -13.40 8.76
CA LEU A 101 7.07 -14.16 7.96
C LEU A 101 7.91 -15.08 8.86
N GLU A 102 8.29 -16.25 8.31
CA GLU A 102 9.14 -17.23 8.99
C GLU A 102 10.63 -16.81 9.04
#